data_AF-A0A9Q9B7D9-F1
#
_entry.id   AF-A0A9Q9B7D9-F1
#
_cell.length_a   1.000
_cell.length_b   1.000
_cell.length_c   1.000
_cell.angle_alpha   90.00
_cell.angle_beta   90.00
_cell.angle_gamma   90.00
#
_symmetry.space_group_name_H-M   'P 1'
#
loop_
_entity.id
_entity.type
_entity.pdbx_description
1 polymer ?
#
loop_
_entity_poly.entity_id
_entity_poly.type
_entity_poly.pdbx_seq_one_letter_code
_entity_poly.pdbx_strand_id
1 'polypeptide(L)'
;MKKTLFLVVIAFVLFVSCSTMQKDSIYSTTSSRDNIRNIENIEVNIVKQYRESSQEKIDQIKKDLNNLLAVPSSDRSYLSLVYALYADYFLLGRDRTSAKRMLKTAESYNPHEEYVQLVKSRLIEKTEDRKDYLISMIKLNPTAYRLQSELGFVYYLLKDYTNALVAFDASLDFLNEEYSLLYGEKREYCRKFYKVDSDLKKTTAQILTQSKISLIDMATLTQDNTHALDSITGTAFWRPAMLADRLKAAGWYDDSVSLSNGKAKRRDAALFLWHLLIGNDNEALTQYSRQYVYSGKPSPIQDVAIDGVFFDAIIGTVEEDIIPLIDGRLFVPDGDVSGLDFYEWLKKADALR
;
A
#
# COMPACT_ATOMS: atom_id res chain seq x y z
N MET A 1 -102.75 -2.23 -33.94
CA MET A 1 -102.46 -3.64 -34.32
C MET A 1 -100.96 -3.82 -34.46
N LYS A 2 -100.47 -4.99 -34.01
CA LYS A 2 -99.07 -5.44 -33.89
C LYS A 2 -98.25 -5.24 -35.18
N LYS A 3 -97.12 -4.53 -35.08
CA LYS A 3 -95.72 -5.02 -34.99
C LYS A 3 -95.18 -5.67 -36.26
N THR A 4 -94.40 -4.90 -37.00
CA THR A 4 -93.25 -5.33 -37.81
C THR A 4 -92.09 -5.76 -36.91
N LEU A 5 -91.29 -6.67 -37.45
CA LEU A 5 -90.29 -7.50 -36.79
C LEU A 5 -88.87 -7.08 -37.25
N PHE A 6 -87.92 -7.27 -36.33
CA PHE A 6 -86.47 -7.43 -36.52
C PHE A 6 -85.61 -6.18 -36.74
N LEU A 7 -84.91 -5.77 -35.68
CA LEU A 7 -83.55 -5.25 -35.80
C LEU A 7 -82.74 -5.56 -34.53
N VAL A 8 -81.57 -6.13 -34.78
CA VAL A 8 -80.54 -6.64 -33.86
C VAL A 8 -79.93 -5.50 -33.06
N VAL A 9 -79.82 -5.65 -31.73
CA VAL A 9 -78.98 -4.79 -30.89
C VAL A 9 -78.04 -5.65 -30.04
N ILE A 10 -76.77 -5.31 -30.20
CA ILE A 10 -75.54 -5.90 -29.71
C ILE A 10 -75.45 -5.77 -28.18
N ALA A 11 -75.04 -6.86 -27.52
CA ALA A 11 -74.85 -6.94 -26.08
C ALA A 11 -73.67 -6.05 -25.62
N PHE A 12 -73.97 -5.16 -24.68
CA PHE A 12 -73.03 -4.26 -24.01
C PHE A 12 -72.31 -5.04 -22.89
N VAL A 13 -71.03 -5.33 -23.08
CA VAL A 13 -70.14 -5.84 -22.01
C VAL A 13 -69.68 -4.64 -21.18
N LEU A 14 -70.18 -4.54 -19.94
CA LEU A 14 -69.71 -3.58 -18.95
C LEU A 14 -68.34 -4.00 -18.43
N PHE A 15 -67.29 -3.32 -18.88
CA PHE A 15 -65.98 -3.33 -18.24
C PHE A 15 -66.05 -2.54 -16.93
N VAL A 16 -66.16 -3.24 -15.81
CA VAL A 16 -65.83 -2.68 -14.49
C VAL A 16 -64.32 -2.51 -14.44
N SER A 17 -63.84 -1.32 -14.82
CA SER A 17 -62.46 -0.92 -14.58
C SER A 17 -62.30 -0.59 -13.10
N CYS A 18 -61.81 -1.54 -12.31
CA CYS A 18 -61.16 -1.22 -11.04
C CYS A 18 -59.87 -0.47 -11.37
N SER A 19 -59.93 0.86 -11.39
CA SER A 19 -58.74 1.71 -11.32
C SER A 19 -58.10 1.50 -9.94
N THR A 20 -57.13 0.61 -9.84
CA THR A 20 -56.20 0.62 -8.70
C THR A 20 -55.40 1.91 -8.77
N MET A 21 -55.84 2.92 -8.02
CA MET A 21 -55.05 4.13 -7.76
C MET A 21 -53.69 3.70 -7.20
N GLN A 22 -52.63 4.07 -7.91
CA GLN A 22 -51.28 4.06 -7.37
C GLN A 22 -51.29 4.98 -6.13
N LYS A 23 -51.06 4.39 -4.95
CA LYS A 23 -50.74 5.19 -3.77
C LYS A 23 -49.39 5.83 -4.05
N ASP A 24 -49.40 7.12 -4.36
CA ASP A 24 -48.22 7.96 -4.31
C ASP A 24 -47.65 7.87 -2.89
N SER A 25 -46.59 7.08 -2.73
CA SER A 25 -45.84 7.04 -1.48
C SER A 25 -45.08 8.35 -1.39
N ILE A 26 -45.66 9.32 -0.69
CA ILE A 26 -44.97 10.56 -0.32
C ILE A 26 -43.72 10.15 0.46
N TYR A 27 -42.57 10.20 -0.21
CA TYR A 27 -41.26 9.96 0.37
C TYR A 27 -41.01 11.05 1.41
N SER A 28 -41.27 10.74 2.69
CA SER A 28 -41.10 11.73 3.75
C SER A 28 -39.61 12.07 3.91
N THR A 29 -39.30 13.35 4.14
CA THR A 29 -37.92 13.83 4.31
C THR A 29 -37.19 13.17 5.48
N THR A 30 -37.94 12.67 6.48
CA THR A 30 -37.41 11.92 7.62
C THR A 30 -36.96 10.52 7.21
N SER A 31 -37.77 9.77 6.45
CA SER A 31 -37.41 8.45 5.92
C SER A 31 -36.17 8.48 5.02
N SER A 32 -36.01 9.56 4.25
CA SER A 32 -34.82 9.77 3.40
C SER A 32 -33.53 9.92 4.22
N ARG A 33 -33.55 10.67 5.34
CA ARG A 33 -32.36 10.84 6.20
C ARG A 33 -31.99 9.55 6.94
N ASP A 34 -32.98 8.80 7.42
CA ASP A 34 -32.73 7.54 8.11
C ASP A 34 -32.12 6.49 7.16
N ASN A 35 -32.60 6.46 5.90
CA ASN A 35 -32.04 5.59 4.88
C ASN A 35 -30.59 5.92 4.54
N ILE A 36 -30.22 7.21 4.46
CA ILE A 36 -28.82 7.62 4.22
C ILE A 36 -27.92 7.15 5.35
N ARG A 37 -28.30 7.38 6.61
CA ARG A 37 -27.54 6.91 7.78
C ARG A 37 -27.40 5.40 7.81
N ASN A 38 -28.46 4.67 7.44
CA ASN A 38 -28.42 3.21 7.37
C ASN A 38 -27.45 2.72 6.29
N ILE A 39 -27.44 3.37 5.12
CA ILE A 39 -26.48 3.07 4.05
C ILE A 39 -25.04 3.30 4.50
N GLU A 40 -24.74 4.45 5.11
CA GLU A 40 -23.42 4.77 5.64
C GLU A 40 -22.97 3.73 6.67
N ASN A 41 -23.85 3.34 7.59
CA ASN A 41 -23.56 2.30 8.57
C ASN A 41 -23.31 0.92 7.94
N ILE A 42 -24.08 0.56 6.90
CA ILE A 42 -23.89 -0.71 6.18
C ILE A 42 -22.52 -0.71 5.48
N GLU A 43 -22.15 0.38 4.81
CA GLU A 43 -20.83 0.53 4.19
C GLU A 43 -19.70 0.34 5.21
N VAL A 44 -19.75 1.06 6.33
CA VAL A 44 -18.77 0.95 7.42
C VAL A 44 -18.65 -0.49 7.91
N ASN A 45 -19.78 -1.17 8.11
CA ASN A 45 -19.78 -2.57 8.51
C ASN A 45 -19.19 -3.50 7.44
N ILE A 46 -19.47 -3.28 6.15
CA ILE A 46 -18.87 -4.06 5.05
C ILE A 46 -17.34 -3.89 5.05
N VAL A 47 -16.86 -2.64 5.12
CA VAL A 47 -15.42 -2.32 5.13
C VAL A 47 -14.72 -3.00 6.31
N LYS A 48 -15.34 -2.97 7.49
CA LYS A 48 -14.85 -3.65 8.69
C LYS A 48 -14.74 -5.17 8.50
N GLN A 49 -15.73 -5.79 7.85
CA GLN A 49 -15.74 -7.24 7.66
C GLN A 49 -14.68 -7.76 6.68
N TYR A 50 -14.07 -6.90 5.84
CA TYR A 50 -12.88 -7.29 5.08
C TYR A 50 -11.69 -7.66 5.96
N ARG A 51 -11.65 -7.18 7.22
CA ARG A 51 -10.61 -7.56 8.19
C ARG A 51 -11.09 -8.63 9.17
N GLU A 52 -12.30 -8.47 9.71
CA GLU A 52 -12.78 -9.29 10.83
C GLU A 52 -13.44 -10.60 10.40
N SER A 53 -14.08 -10.63 9.22
CA SER A 53 -14.78 -11.82 8.70
C SER A 53 -15.77 -12.47 9.68
N SER A 54 -16.46 -11.66 10.50
CA SER A 54 -17.46 -12.14 11.46
C SER A 54 -18.76 -12.54 10.76
N GLN A 55 -19.09 -13.83 10.79
CA GLN A 55 -20.29 -14.35 10.14
C GLN A 55 -21.59 -13.73 10.68
N GLU A 56 -21.67 -13.49 11.99
CA GLU A 56 -22.84 -12.85 12.61
C GLU A 56 -23.08 -11.44 12.05
N LYS A 57 -21.99 -10.66 11.89
CA LYS A 57 -22.06 -9.30 11.33
C LYS A 57 -22.38 -9.31 9.85
N ILE A 58 -21.84 -10.28 9.10
CA ILE A 58 -22.15 -10.49 7.68
C ILE A 58 -23.64 -10.83 7.50
N ASP A 59 -24.21 -11.68 8.35
CA ASP A 59 -25.63 -12.02 8.31
C ASP A 59 -26.51 -10.79 8.66
N GLN A 60 -26.05 -9.95 9.58
CA GLN A 60 -26.73 -8.69 9.91
C GLN A 60 -26.72 -7.70 8.73
N ILE A 61 -25.57 -7.51 8.05
CA ILE A 61 -25.47 -6.68 6.84
C ILE A 61 -26.52 -7.08 5.81
N LYS A 62 -26.69 -8.39 5.57
CA LYS A 62 -27.71 -8.90 4.64
C LYS A 62 -29.13 -8.52 5.08
N LYS A 63 -29.45 -8.66 6.36
CA LYS A 63 -30.77 -8.28 6.90
C LYS A 63 -31.03 -6.79 6.68
N ASP A 64 -30.04 -5.95 6.95
CA ASP A 64 -30.18 -4.50 6.81
C ASP A 64 -30.37 -4.10 5.34
N LEU A 65 -29.61 -4.69 4.42
CA LEU A 65 -29.78 -4.50 2.98
C LEU A 65 -31.17 -4.97 2.48
N ASN A 66 -31.65 -6.11 2.97
CA ASN A 66 -32.99 -6.60 2.62
C ASN A 66 -34.08 -5.64 3.12
N ASN A 67 -33.92 -5.08 4.32
CA ASN A 67 -34.86 -4.11 4.88
C ASN A 67 -34.91 -2.82 4.05
N LEU A 68 -33.75 -2.34 3.58
CA LEU A 68 -33.68 -1.16 2.69
C LEU A 68 -34.38 -1.39 1.35
N LEU A 69 -34.30 -2.60 0.78
CA LEU A 69 -34.95 -2.95 -0.49
C LEU A 69 -36.42 -3.35 -0.33
N ALA A 70 -36.88 -3.67 0.88
CA ALA A 70 -38.28 -4.01 1.14
C ALA A 70 -39.22 -2.81 0.98
N VAL A 71 -38.68 -1.59 1.15
CA VAL A 71 -39.42 -0.35 0.92
C VAL A 71 -39.23 0.07 -0.54
N PRO A 72 -40.30 0.10 -1.37
CA PRO A 72 -40.18 0.56 -2.75
C PRO A 72 -39.63 1.98 -2.81
N SER A 73 -38.69 2.20 -3.73
CA SER A 73 -38.14 3.52 -4.01
C SER A 73 -38.09 3.73 -5.52
N SER A 74 -38.35 4.95 -5.96
CA SER A 74 -38.11 5.40 -7.34
C SER A 74 -36.78 6.15 -7.49
N ASP A 75 -36.08 6.41 -6.38
CA ASP A 75 -34.76 7.06 -6.38
C ASP A 75 -33.70 6.09 -6.93
N ARG A 76 -33.28 6.37 -8.16
CA ARG A 76 -32.29 5.56 -8.88
C ARG A 76 -30.91 5.62 -8.23
N SER A 77 -30.50 6.76 -7.67
CA SER A 77 -29.20 6.88 -7.02
C SER A 77 -29.16 6.05 -5.75
N TYR A 78 -30.21 6.15 -4.93
CA TYR A 78 -30.41 5.28 -3.77
C TYR A 78 -30.37 3.80 -4.14
N LEU A 79 -31.17 3.38 -5.12
CA LEU A 79 -31.22 1.97 -5.52
C LEU A 79 -29.88 1.48 -6.06
N SER A 80 -29.20 2.28 -6.87
CA SER A 80 -27.87 1.96 -7.38
C SER A 80 -26.89 1.70 -6.25
N LEU A 81 -26.82 2.58 -5.26
CA LEU A 81 -25.94 2.44 -4.10
C LEU A 81 -26.26 1.21 -3.26
N VAL A 82 -27.55 0.96 -2.95
CA VAL A 82 -27.96 -0.22 -2.16
C VAL A 82 -27.62 -1.53 -2.89
N TYR A 83 -27.84 -1.61 -4.20
CA TYR A 83 -27.45 -2.79 -4.99
C TYR A 83 -25.93 -2.94 -5.13
N ALA A 84 -25.17 -1.84 -5.17
CA ALA A 84 -23.71 -1.88 -5.14
C ALA A 84 -23.20 -2.43 -3.81
N LEU A 85 -23.76 -1.98 -2.68
CA LEU A 85 -23.45 -2.54 -1.35
C LEU A 85 -23.82 -4.03 -1.26
N TYR A 86 -24.93 -4.45 -1.88
CA TYR A 86 -25.29 -5.87 -1.96
C TYR A 86 -24.27 -6.68 -2.78
N ALA A 87 -23.74 -6.11 -3.87
CA ALA A 87 -22.67 -6.72 -4.64
C ALA A 87 -21.38 -6.87 -3.81
N ASP A 88 -21.03 -5.87 -3.01
CA ASP A 88 -19.86 -5.88 -2.13
C ASP A 88 -20.02 -6.89 -0.97
N TYR A 89 -21.23 -6.98 -0.41
CA TYR A 89 -21.60 -8.06 0.52
C TYR A 89 -21.33 -9.45 -0.07
N PHE A 90 -21.71 -9.69 -1.34
CA PHE A 90 -21.40 -10.96 -1.99
C PHE A 90 -19.89 -11.16 -2.22
N LEU A 91 -19.12 -10.09 -2.43
CA LEU A 91 -17.66 -10.17 -2.49
C LEU A 91 -17.04 -10.59 -1.15
N LEU A 92 -17.57 -10.11 -0.01
CA LEU A 92 -17.15 -10.59 1.31
C LEU A 92 -17.32 -12.12 1.43
N GLY A 93 -18.45 -12.64 0.95
CA GLY A 93 -18.75 -14.07 0.89
C GLY A 93 -18.03 -14.85 -0.23
N ARG A 94 -17.15 -14.20 -0.99
CA ARG A 94 -16.46 -14.75 -2.19
C ARG A 94 -17.40 -15.25 -3.29
N ASP A 95 -18.68 -14.85 -3.29
CA ASP A 95 -19.65 -15.18 -4.32
C ASP A 95 -19.62 -14.15 -5.46
N ARG A 96 -18.61 -14.30 -6.32
CA ARG A 96 -18.42 -13.41 -7.49
C ARG A 96 -19.59 -13.46 -8.48
N THR A 97 -20.32 -14.57 -8.55
CA THR A 97 -21.46 -14.72 -9.48
C THR A 97 -22.64 -13.88 -9.02
N SER A 98 -22.97 -13.91 -7.73
CA SER A 98 -24.03 -13.06 -7.17
C SER A 98 -23.59 -11.59 -7.11
N ALA A 99 -22.32 -11.31 -6.82
CA ALA A 99 -21.77 -9.96 -6.89
C ALA A 99 -21.94 -9.35 -8.29
N LYS A 100 -21.58 -10.06 -9.36
CA LYS A 100 -21.76 -9.60 -10.76
C LYS A 100 -23.23 -9.33 -11.09
N ARG A 101 -24.16 -10.17 -10.59
CA ARG A 101 -25.61 -9.98 -10.79
C ARG A 101 -26.10 -8.69 -10.13
N MET A 102 -25.74 -8.47 -8.87
CA MET A 102 -26.12 -7.25 -8.15
C MET A 102 -25.47 -6.00 -8.74
N LEU A 103 -24.20 -6.08 -9.16
CA LEU A 103 -23.52 -4.98 -9.84
C LEU A 103 -24.24 -4.59 -11.13
N LYS A 104 -24.66 -5.57 -11.96
CA LYS A 104 -25.41 -5.28 -13.18
C LYS A 104 -26.73 -4.54 -12.89
N THR A 105 -27.41 -4.91 -11.81
CA THR A 105 -28.61 -4.19 -11.35
C THR A 105 -28.25 -2.77 -10.93
N ALA A 106 -27.20 -2.58 -10.14
CA ALA A 106 -26.74 -1.26 -9.69
C ALA A 106 -26.38 -0.34 -10.87
N GLU A 107 -25.65 -0.87 -11.87
CA GLU A 107 -25.29 -0.17 -13.11
C GLU A 107 -26.52 0.23 -13.93
N SER A 108 -27.59 -0.57 -13.93
CA SER A 108 -28.82 -0.24 -14.65
C SER A 108 -29.55 0.98 -14.07
N TYR A 109 -29.35 1.27 -12.78
CA TYR A 109 -29.91 2.43 -12.11
C TYR A 109 -29.05 3.68 -12.28
N ASN A 110 -27.78 3.60 -11.90
CA ASN A 110 -26.78 4.66 -12.08
C ASN A 110 -25.38 4.03 -12.20
N PRO A 111 -24.79 3.97 -13.42
CA PRO A 111 -23.45 3.42 -13.57
C PRO A 111 -22.37 4.36 -13.03
N HIS A 112 -22.62 5.66 -12.88
CA HIS A 112 -21.61 6.65 -12.50
C HIS A 112 -21.45 6.84 -10.99
N GLU A 113 -22.23 6.12 -10.19
CA GLU A 113 -22.13 6.13 -8.73
C GLU A 113 -20.74 5.63 -8.27
N GLU A 114 -20.11 6.31 -7.31
CA GLU A 114 -18.74 6.00 -6.89
C GLU A 114 -18.63 4.56 -6.39
N TYR A 115 -19.58 4.14 -5.55
CA TYR A 115 -19.57 2.79 -4.97
C TYR A 115 -19.79 1.69 -6.01
N VAL A 116 -20.54 1.99 -7.08
CA VAL A 116 -20.68 1.07 -8.23
C VAL A 116 -19.33 0.86 -8.91
N GLN A 117 -18.58 1.94 -9.14
CA GLN A 117 -17.25 1.88 -9.74
C GLN A 117 -16.26 1.15 -8.81
N LEU A 118 -16.38 1.33 -7.49
CA LEU A 118 -15.55 0.64 -6.51
C LEU A 118 -15.73 -0.87 -6.60
N VAL A 119 -16.97 -1.35 -6.54
CA VAL A 119 -17.27 -2.79 -6.58
C VAL A 119 -16.93 -3.39 -7.94
N LYS A 120 -17.17 -2.63 -9.02
CA LYS A 120 -16.73 -3.02 -10.36
C LYS A 120 -15.22 -3.21 -10.43
N SER A 121 -14.43 -2.31 -9.85
CA SER A 121 -12.98 -2.48 -9.76
C SER A 121 -12.59 -3.79 -9.05
N ARG A 122 -13.27 -4.13 -7.95
CA ARG A 122 -13.00 -5.35 -7.15
C ARG A 122 -13.34 -6.64 -7.90
N LEU A 123 -14.20 -6.54 -8.92
CA LEU A 123 -14.55 -7.65 -9.81
C LEU A 123 -13.60 -7.79 -11.00
N ILE A 124 -12.73 -6.82 -11.30
CA ILE A 124 -11.69 -6.96 -12.31
C ILE A 124 -10.61 -7.92 -11.81
N GLU A 125 -10.26 -8.93 -12.62
CA GLU A 125 -9.38 -10.02 -12.20
C GLU A 125 -7.90 -9.70 -12.35
N LYS A 126 -7.53 -9.02 -13.44
CA LYS A 126 -6.15 -8.61 -13.68
C LYS A 126 -5.87 -7.31 -12.92
N THR A 127 -4.82 -7.31 -12.12
CA THR A 127 -4.44 -6.18 -11.28
C THR A 127 -4.11 -4.93 -12.13
N GLU A 128 -3.50 -5.12 -13.28
CA GLU A 128 -3.16 -4.06 -14.23
C GLU A 128 -4.41 -3.43 -14.86
N ASP A 129 -5.35 -4.25 -15.36
CA ASP A 129 -6.63 -3.76 -15.89
C ASP A 129 -7.41 -3.01 -14.81
N ARG A 130 -7.33 -3.49 -13.56
CA ARG A 130 -7.98 -2.88 -12.40
C ARG A 130 -7.38 -1.50 -12.10
N LYS A 131 -6.06 -1.37 -12.15
CA LYS A 131 -5.33 -0.10 -12.01
C LYS A 131 -5.78 0.89 -13.07
N ASP A 132 -5.74 0.49 -14.35
CA ASP A 132 -6.06 1.38 -15.47
C ASP A 132 -7.51 1.85 -15.42
N TYR A 133 -8.42 0.94 -15.05
CA TYR A 133 -9.82 1.27 -14.80
C TYR A 133 -9.98 2.30 -13.67
N LEU A 134 -9.36 2.09 -12.50
CA LEU A 134 -9.43 3.03 -11.38
C LEU A 134 -8.86 4.41 -11.73
N ILE A 135 -7.71 4.46 -12.42
CA ILE A 135 -7.10 5.71 -12.92
C ILE A 135 -8.10 6.45 -13.82
N SER A 136 -8.76 5.74 -14.74
CA SER A 136 -9.73 6.36 -15.65
C SER A 136 -10.93 6.95 -14.91
N MET A 137 -11.42 6.29 -13.85
CA MET A 137 -12.56 6.77 -13.07
C MET A 137 -12.19 7.94 -12.16
N ILE A 138 -11.02 7.91 -11.52
CA ILE A 138 -10.52 9.00 -10.68
C ILE A 138 -10.25 10.26 -11.52
N LYS A 139 -9.81 10.10 -12.77
CA LYS A 139 -9.67 11.25 -13.70
C LYS A 139 -11.00 11.96 -13.96
N LEU A 140 -12.11 11.22 -13.98
CA LEU A 140 -13.45 11.77 -14.17
C LEU A 140 -14.02 12.37 -12.86
N ASN A 141 -13.66 11.80 -11.71
CA ASN A 141 -14.05 12.30 -10.39
C ASN A 141 -12.85 12.30 -9.43
N PRO A 142 -12.07 13.41 -9.39
CA PRO A 142 -10.90 13.52 -8.53
C PRO A 142 -11.20 13.49 -7.03
N THR A 143 -12.46 13.62 -6.62
CA THR A 143 -12.89 13.54 -5.21
C THR A 143 -13.45 12.15 -4.85
N ALA A 144 -13.30 11.16 -5.72
CA ALA A 144 -13.69 9.77 -5.44
C ALA A 144 -12.67 9.08 -4.51
N TYR A 145 -12.68 9.47 -3.23
CA TYR A 145 -11.70 9.00 -2.24
C TYR A 145 -11.73 7.49 -2.03
N ARG A 146 -12.89 6.82 -2.17
CA ARG A 146 -12.96 5.36 -2.05
C ARG A 146 -12.18 4.71 -3.19
N LEU A 147 -12.33 5.22 -4.41
CA LEU A 147 -11.57 4.75 -5.57
C LEU A 147 -10.08 5.03 -5.44
N GLN A 148 -9.69 6.18 -4.90
CA GLN A 148 -8.29 6.50 -4.64
C GLN A 148 -7.66 5.55 -3.61
N SER A 149 -8.34 5.26 -2.50
CA SER A 149 -7.84 4.31 -1.51
C SER A 149 -7.71 2.89 -2.10
N GLU A 150 -8.66 2.49 -2.95
CA GLU A 150 -8.60 1.22 -3.67
C GLU A 150 -7.45 1.20 -4.70
N LEU A 151 -7.20 2.31 -5.39
CA LEU A 151 -6.05 2.45 -6.29
C LEU A 151 -4.73 2.35 -5.51
N GLY A 152 -4.64 2.93 -4.32
CA GLY A 152 -3.49 2.76 -3.43
C GLY A 152 -3.23 1.29 -3.10
N PHE A 153 -4.29 0.53 -2.80
CA PHE A 153 -4.17 -0.91 -2.58
C PHE A 153 -3.73 -1.67 -3.84
N VAL A 154 -4.22 -1.29 -5.02
CA VAL A 154 -3.80 -1.90 -6.29
C VAL A 154 -2.33 -1.61 -6.58
N TYR A 155 -1.85 -0.39 -6.38
CA TYR A 155 -0.43 -0.07 -6.49
C TYR A 155 0.43 -0.86 -5.51
N TYR A 156 -0.04 -1.03 -4.27
CA TYR A 156 0.63 -1.89 -3.29
C TYR A 156 0.77 -3.35 -3.78
N LEU A 157 -0.29 -3.93 -4.38
CA LEU A 157 -0.23 -5.27 -4.98
C LEU A 157 0.76 -5.35 -6.15
N LEU A 158 0.89 -4.26 -6.91
CA LEU A 158 1.86 -4.11 -8.00
C LEU A 158 3.27 -3.75 -7.53
N LYS A 159 3.47 -3.59 -6.21
CA LYS A 159 4.74 -3.15 -5.57
C LYS A 159 5.20 -1.75 -5.98
N ASP A 160 4.31 -0.94 -6.51
CA ASP A 160 4.55 0.47 -6.79
C ASP A 160 4.25 1.28 -5.51
N TYR A 161 5.15 1.18 -4.54
CA TYR A 161 4.93 1.72 -3.19
C TYR A 161 4.85 3.25 -3.17
N THR A 162 5.49 3.92 -4.15
CA THR A 162 5.42 5.38 -4.31
C THR A 162 4.01 5.82 -4.66
N ASN A 163 3.44 5.28 -5.74
CA ASN A 163 2.09 5.65 -6.14
C ASN A 163 1.04 5.11 -5.16
N ALA A 164 1.31 3.98 -4.50
CA ALA A 164 0.46 3.48 -3.42
C ALA A 164 0.38 4.48 -2.25
N LEU A 165 1.52 4.97 -1.77
CA LEU A 165 1.57 5.93 -0.66
C LEU A 165 0.86 7.23 -1.02
N VAL A 166 1.10 7.78 -2.20
CA VAL A 166 0.43 9.00 -2.69
C VAL A 166 -1.08 8.82 -2.73
N ALA A 167 -1.58 7.70 -3.25
CA ALA A 167 -3.01 7.44 -3.34
C ALA A 167 -3.66 7.23 -1.97
N PHE A 168 -2.99 6.57 -1.03
CA PHE A 168 -3.47 6.45 0.35
C PHE A 168 -3.51 7.81 1.06
N ASP A 169 -2.44 8.60 0.96
CA ASP A 169 -2.34 9.93 1.59
C ASP A 169 -3.35 10.93 1.03
N ALA A 170 -3.70 10.80 -0.25
CA ALA A 170 -4.70 11.66 -0.89
C ALA A 170 -6.15 11.36 -0.46
N SER A 171 -6.42 10.19 0.15
CA SER A 171 -7.79 9.68 0.30
C SER A 171 -8.22 9.34 1.71
N LEU A 172 -7.37 8.71 2.52
CA LEU A 172 -7.81 8.09 3.78
C LEU A 172 -8.35 9.09 4.80
N ASP A 173 -7.82 10.32 4.84
CA ASP A 173 -8.28 11.38 5.76
C ASP A 173 -9.70 11.88 5.45
N PHE A 174 -10.22 11.57 4.25
CA PHE A 174 -11.58 11.94 3.81
C PHE A 174 -12.59 10.79 3.93
N LEU A 175 -12.15 9.61 4.37
CA LEU A 175 -13.00 8.42 4.50
C LEU A 175 -13.30 8.12 5.97
N ASN A 176 -14.25 7.22 6.20
CA ASN A 176 -14.50 6.69 7.54
C ASN A 176 -13.26 5.94 8.08
N GLU A 177 -13.03 5.99 9.39
CA GLU A 177 -11.90 5.35 10.08
C GLU A 177 -11.71 3.87 9.71
N GLU A 178 -12.77 3.12 9.40
CA GLU A 178 -12.65 1.71 9.01
C GLU A 178 -11.84 1.52 7.72
N TYR A 179 -11.80 2.51 6.81
CA TYR A 179 -10.90 2.49 5.64
C TYR A 179 -9.43 2.63 6.04
N SER A 180 -9.13 3.51 7.00
CA SER A 180 -7.80 3.67 7.57
C SER A 180 -7.35 2.40 8.29
N LEU A 181 -8.27 1.70 8.98
CA LEU A 181 -7.97 0.40 9.58
C LEU A 181 -7.77 -0.70 8.53
N LEU A 182 -8.52 -0.67 7.41
CA LEU A 182 -8.38 -1.64 6.32
C LEU A 182 -7.02 -1.51 5.61
N TYR A 183 -6.62 -0.28 5.27
CA TYR A 183 -5.44 -0.01 4.45
C TYR A 183 -4.22 0.45 5.24
N GLY A 184 -4.35 0.78 6.53
CA GLY A 184 -3.31 1.42 7.34
C GLY A 184 -1.98 0.66 7.38
N GLU A 185 -2.01 -0.65 7.61
CA GLU A 185 -0.79 -1.48 7.58
C GLU A 185 -0.08 -1.42 6.21
N LYS A 186 -0.85 -1.35 5.11
CA LYS A 186 -0.34 -1.38 3.74
C LYS A 186 0.23 0.00 3.41
N ARG A 187 -0.42 1.06 3.86
CA ARG A 187 0.11 2.43 3.81
C ARG A 187 1.42 2.57 4.58
N GLU A 188 1.49 2.09 5.83
CA GLU A 188 2.73 2.13 6.62
C GLU A 188 3.84 1.33 5.97
N TYR A 189 3.51 0.19 5.35
CA TYR A 189 4.46 -0.54 4.53
C TYR A 189 4.95 0.33 3.36
N CYS A 190 4.04 0.95 2.60
CA CYS A 190 4.43 1.83 1.49
C CYS A 190 5.29 3.00 1.95
N ARG A 191 4.99 3.62 3.11
CA ARG A 191 5.82 4.68 3.69
C ARG A 191 7.25 4.23 3.99
N LYS A 192 7.47 2.96 4.32
CA LYS A 192 8.82 2.41 4.52
C LYS A 192 9.53 2.18 3.18
N PHE A 193 8.81 1.72 2.16
CA PHE A 193 9.42 1.24 0.91
C PHE A 193 9.25 2.16 -0.30
N TYR A 194 8.70 3.38 -0.16
CA TYR A 194 8.44 4.28 -1.31
C TYR A 194 9.70 4.80 -2.02
N LYS A 195 10.87 4.73 -1.39
CA LYS A 195 12.15 5.13 -2.02
C LYS A 195 12.85 3.98 -2.75
N VAL A 196 12.22 2.81 -2.78
CA VAL A 196 12.77 1.61 -3.39
C VAL A 196 12.39 1.57 -4.86
N ASP A 197 13.36 1.31 -5.73
CA ASP A 197 13.14 1.23 -7.18
C ASP A 197 12.06 0.19 -7.53
N SER A 198 11.24 0.45 -8.55
CA SER A 198 10.14 -0.46 -8.93
C SER A 198 10.61 -1.78 -9.54
N ASP A 199 11.83 -1.81 -10.11
CA ASP A 199 12.39 -2.94 -10.85
C ASP A 199 13.47 -3.70 -10.05
N LEU A 200 13.18 -4.02 -8.78
CA LEU A 200 14.14 -4.76 -7.96
C LEU A 200 14.31 -6.21 -8.40
N LYS A 201 15.57 -6.67 -8.36
CA LYS A 201 15.86 -8.10 -8.32
C LYS A 201 15.20 -8.75 -7.10
N LYS A 202 14.72 -9.99 -7.27
CA LYS A 202 14.05 -10.77 -6.21
C LYS A 202 14.89 -10.89 -4.93
N THR A 203 16.21 -11.03 -5.08
CA THR A 203 17.19 -11.08 -3.98
C THR A 203 17.18 -9.80 -3.16
N THR A 204 17.25 -8.64 -3.82
CA THR A 204 17.14 -7.34 -3.17
C THR A 204 15.81 -7.21 -2.42
N ALA A 205 14.68 -7.48 -3.09
CA ALA A 205 13.37 -7.41 -2.44
C ALA A 205 13.27 -8.28 -1.18
N GLN A 206 13.86 -9.48 -1.19
CA GLN A 206 13.90 -10.35 -0.01
C GLN A 206 14.74 -9.76 1.13
N ILE A 207 15.93 -9.23 0.82
CA ILE A 207 16.83 -8.63 1.82
C ILE A 207 16.19 -7.39 2.46
N LEU A 208 15.53 -6.53 1.67
CA LEU A 208 14.89 -5.31 2.16
C LEU A 208 13.83 -5.59 3.25
N THR A 209 13.18 -6.75 3.23
CA THR A 209 12.19 -7.14 4.24
C THR A 209 12.80 -7.66 5.55
N GLN A 210 14.11 -7.88 5.61
CA GLN A 210 14.77 -8.41 6.79
C GLN A 210 14.99 -7.31 7.84
N SER A 211 14.59 -7.59 9.08
CA SER A 211 14.88 -6.71 10.23
C SER A 211 16.35 -6.76 10.65
N LYS A 212 17.09 -7.81 10.29
CA LYS A 212 18.52 -7.98 10.58
C LYS A 212 19.23 -8.67 9.42
N ILE A 213 19.96 -7.90 8.62
CA ILE A 213 20.71 -8.45 7.48
C ILE A 213 22.00 -9.13 7.93
N SER A 214 22.47 -10.07 7.11
CA SER A 214 23.82 -10.63 7.25
C SER A 214 24.88 -9.69 6.68
N LEU A 215 26.14 -9.94 7.01
CA LEU A 215 27.27 -9.23 6.39
C LEU A 215 27.32 -9.46 4.87
N ILE A 216 26.97 -10.66 4.40
CA ILE A 216 26.92 -11.02 2.97
C ILE A 216 25.82 -10.25 2.23
N ASP A 217 24.71 -9.94 2.90
CA ASP A 217 23.62 -9.17 2.32
C ASP A 217 24.05 -7.75 1.96
N MET A 218 25.01 -7.14 2.70
CA MET A 218 25.57 -5.81 2.36
C MET A 218 26.27 -5.83 1.00
N ALA A 219 27.13 -6.82 0.75
CA ALA A 219 27.77 -7.02 -0.55
C ALA A 219 26.75 -7.33 -1.66
N THR A 220 25.72 -8.12 -1.33
CA THR A 220 24.67 -8.49 -2.28
C THR A 220 23.87 -7.28 -2.73
N LEU A 221 23.41 -6.45 -1.79
CA LEU A 221 22.69 -5.21 -2.08
C LEU A 221 23.54 -4.24 -2.89
N THR A 222 24.83 -4.12 -2.56
CA THR A 222 25.77 -3.25 -3.28
C THR A 222 25.94 -3.70 -4.73
N GLN A 223 26.24 -4.97 -4.98
CA GLN A 223 26.41 -5.50 -6.34
C GLN A 223 25.10 -5.46 -7.14
N ASP A 224 23.94 -5.64 -6.50
CA ASP A 224 22.66 -5.68 -7.19
C ASP A 224 22.16 -4.30 -7.63
N ASN A 225 22.52 -3.24 -6.91
CA ASN A 225 21.85 -1.93 -7.01
C ASN A 225 22.79 -0.74 -7.28
N THR A 226 24.09 -1.00 -7.46
CA THR A 226 25.11 0.03 -7.75
C THR A 226 26.16 -0.49 -8.73
N HIS A 227 26.93 0.43 -9.29
CA HIS A 227 28.16 0.14 -10.03
C HIS A 227 29.42 0.32 -9.16
N ALA A 228 29.25 0.31 -7.84
CA ALA A 228 30.33 0.61 -6.90
C ALA A 228 31.47 -0.41 -6.95
N LEU A 229 31.13 -1.67 -7.18
CA LEU A 229 32.06 -2.79 -7.15
C LEU A 229 32.68 -3.13 -8.50
N ASP A 230 32.32 -2.42 -9.58
CA ASP A 230 32.77 -2.74 -10.94
C ASP A 230 34.29 -2.63 -11.09
N SER A 231 34.94 -1.74 -10.33
CA SER A 231 36.40 -1.63 -10.27
C SER A 231 37.09 -2.86 -9.64
N ILE A 232 36.37 -3.61 -8.80
CA ILE A 232 36.83 -4.81 -8.10
C ILE A 232 36.47 -6.07 -8.90
N THR A 233 35.25 -6.13 -9.41
CA THR A 233 34.71 -7.32 -10.08
C THR A 233 34.97 -7.33 -11.59
N GLY A 234 35.40 -6.20 -12.17
CA GLY A 234 35.50 -6.03 -13.61
C GLY A 234 34.14 -6.16 -14.30
N THR A 235 33.07 -5.66 -13.67
CA THR A 235 31.65 -5.78 -14.07
C THR A 235 31.07 -7.20 -14.03
N ALA A 236 31.87 -8.21 -13.66
CA ALA A 236 31.39 -9.57 -13.57
C ALA A 236 30.51 -9.75 -12.32
N PHE A 237 29.39 -10.46 -12.47
CA PHE A 237 28.53 -10.78 -11.33
C PHE A 237 29.11 -11.95 -10.53
N TRP A 238 29.52 -11.68 -9.28
CA TRP A 238 30.16 -12.66 -8.40
C TRP A 238 29.15 -13.28 -7.42
N ARG A 239 29.40 -14.52 -7.01
CA ARG A 239 28.58 -15.18 -5.97
C ARG A 239 28.72 -14.41 -4.65
N PRO A 240 27.62 -14.13 -3.92
CA PRO A 240 27.64 -13.28 -2.72
C PRO A 240 28.72 -13.61 -1.69
N ALA A 241 28.86 -14.87 -1.30
CA ALA A 241 29.87 -15.28 -0.31
C ALA A 241 31.30 -15.02 -0.80
N MET A 242 31.59 -15.37 -2.06
CA MET A 242 32.90 -15.15 -2.67
C MET A 242 33.23 -13.65 -2.79
N LEU A 243 32.24 -12.84 -3.13
CA LEU A 243 32.39 -11.38 -3.18
C LEU A 243 32.67 -10.82 -1.78
N ALA A 244 31.90 -11.23 -0.78
CA ALA A 244 32.11 -10.79 0.60
C ALA A 244 33.50 -11.18 1.13
N ASP A 245 33.99 -12.40 0.86
CA ASP A 245 35.34 -12.83 1.22
C ASP A 245 36.41 -11.94 0.59
N ARG A 246 36.21 -11.56 -0.68
CA ARG A 246 37.14 -10.70 -1.44
C ARG A 246 37.15 -9.27 -0.93
N LEU A 247 35.98 -8.73 -0.60
CA LEU A 247 35.83 -7.42 0.01
C LEU A 247 36.43 -7.39 1.42
N LYS A 248 36.27 -8.46 2.21
CA LYS A 248 36.91 -8.58 3.52
C LYS A 248 38.44 -8.59 3.40
N ALA A 249 38.99 -9.33 2.45
CA ALA A 249 40.43 -9.30 2.17
C ALA A 249 40.95 -7.92 1.74
N ALA A 250 40.07 -7.02 1.30
CA ALA A 250 40.36 -5.64 0.93
C ALA A 250 40.04 -4.62 2.04
N GLY A 251 39.69 -5.06 3.26
CA GLY A 251 39.44 -4.18 4.41
C GLY A 251 38.00 -3.66 4.56
N TRP A 252 37.07 -4.04 3.68
CA TRP A 252 35.68 -3.56 3.72
C TRP A 252 34.86 -4.11 4.90
N TYR A 253 35.42 -5.11 5.60
CA TYR A 253 34.86 -5.70 6.81
C TYR A 253 35.99 -5.78 7.85
N ASP A 254 35.62 -5.72 9.12
CA ASP A 254 36.57 -5.94 10.21
C ASP A 254 37.12 -7.38 10.20
N ASP A 255 38.40 -7.55 10.51
CA ASP A 255 39.08 -8.84 10.43
C ASP A 255 38.48 -9.91 11.36
N SER A 256 37.91 -9.49 12.50
CA SER A 256 37.38 -10.40 13.52
C SER A 256 36.03 -11.03 13.14
N VAL A 257 35.31 -10.49 12.16
CA VAL A 257 33.94 -10.92 11.88
C VAL A 257 33.87 -12.23 11.08
N SER A 258 32.89 -13.06 11.37
CA SER A 258 32.58 -14.25 10.56
C SER A 258 31.52 -13.91 9.52
N LEU A 259 31.85 -13.93 8.22
CA LEU A 259 30.90 -13.56 7.16
C LEU A 259 29.73 -14.55 7.02
N SER A 260 29.96 -15.85 7.26
CA SER A 260 28.94 -16.88 7.07
C SER A 260 27.80 -16.83 8.10
N ASN A 261 28.10 -16.40 9.33
CA ASN A 261 27.15 -16.36 10.44
C ASN A 261 26.90 -14.95 10.99
N GLY A 262 27.70 -13.97 10.56
CA GLY A 262 27.67 -12.60 11.08
C GLY A 262 26.43 -11.84 10.64
N LYS A 263 25.85 -11.12 11.60
CA LYS A 263 24.79 -10.13 11.36
C LYS A 263 25.40 -8.75 11.33
N ALA A 264 24.97 -7.93 10.38
CA ALA A 264 25.49 -6.59 10.23
C ALA A 264 25.06 -5.71 11.41
N LYS A 265 26.04 -5.04 12.00
CA LYS A 265 25.85 -3.96 12.95
C LYS A 265 26.07 -2.62 12.28
N ARG A 266 25.61 -1.53 12.91
CA ARG A 266 25.77 -0.17 12.38
C ARG A 266 27.24 0.19 12.12
N ARG A 267 28.17 -0.28 12.97
CA ARG A 267 29.62 -0.11 12.74
C ARG A 267 30.14 -0.85 11.50
N ASP A 268 29.59 -2.04 11.22
CA ASP A 268 30.00 -2.82 10.04
C ASP A 268 29.51 -2.13 8.77
N ALA A 269 28.27 -1.61 8.78
CA ALA A 269 27.73 -0.82 7.70
C ALA A 269 28.52 0.49 7.49
N ALA A 270 28.94 1.16 8.56
CA ALA A 270 29.76 2.36 8.46
C ALA A 270 31.10 2.07 7.77
N LEU A 271 31.83 1.04 8.24
CA LEU A 271 33.10 0.62 7.64
C LEU A 271 32.95 0.28 6.15
N PHE A 272 31.91 -0.48 5.82
CA PHE A 272 31.64 -0.91 4.46
C PHE A 272 31.33 0.28 3.54
N LEU A 273 30.45 1.19 3.97
CA LEU A 273 30.05 2.36 3.17
C LEU A 273 31.15 3.42 3.08
N TRP A 274 31.99 3.55 4.09
CA TRP A 274 33.16 4.43 4.03
C TRP A 274 34.18 3.96 3.00
N HIS A 275 34.44 2.65 2.93
CA HIS A 275 35.24 2.07 1.85
C HIS A 275 34.60 2.24 0.47
N LEU A 276 33.27 2.18 0.39
CA LEU A 276 32.55 2.44 -0.87
C LEU A 276 32.79 3.87 -1.38
N LEU A 277 32.76 4.84 -0.48
CA LEU A 277 32.93 6.26 -0.81
C LEU A 277 34.38 6.63 -1.12
N ILE A 278 35.31 6.19 -0.27
CA ILE A 278 36.73 6.61 -0.31
C ILE A 278 37.59 5.68 -1.19
N GLY A 279 37.17 4.43 -1.39
CA GLY A 279 37.96 3.43 -2.08
C GLY A 279 39.16 2.96 -1.25
N ASN A 280 40.34 2.92 -1.88
CA ASN A 280 41.58 2.39 -1.27
C ASN A 280 42.56 3.49 -0.80
N ASP A 281 42.10 4.73 -0.65
CA ASP A 281 42.93 5.81 -0.15
C ASP A 281 43.10 5.69 1.38
N ASN A 282 44.19 5.05 1.80
CA ASN A 282 44.54 4.87 3.22
C ASN A 282 44.65 6.20 3.98
N GLU A 283 45.00 7.28 3.30
CA GLU A 283 45.12 8.58 3.93
C GLU A 283 43.72 9.11 4.30
N ALA A 284 42.80 9.11 3.33
CA ALA A 284 41.42 9.50 3.55
C ALA A 284 40.68 8.56 4.53
N LEU A 285 40.96 7.25 4.47
CA LEU A 285 40.38 6.26 5.40
C LEU A 285 40.75 6.49 6.87
N THR A 286 41.83 7.22 7.16
CA THR A 286 42.35 7.48 8.52
C THR A 286 42.43 8.97 8.86
N GLN A 287 41.69 9.81 8.14
CA GLN A 287 41.77 11.26 8.28
C GLN A 287 41.33 11.75 9.67
N TYR A 288 40.23 11.21 10.21
CA TYR A 288 39.65 11.67 11.46
C TYR A 288 40.46 11.20 12.66
N SER A 289 40.88 9.93 12.72
CA SER A 289 41.73 9.44 13.79
C SER A 289 43.01 10.29 13.89
N ARG A 290 43.65 10.60 12.75
CA ARG A 290 44.78 11.53 12.72
C ARG A 290 44.40 12.90 13.28
N GLN A 291 43.35 13.53 12.77
CA GLN A 291 42.91 14.86 13.21
C GLN A 291 42.61 14.94 14.72
N TYR A 292 41.88 13.96 15.26
CA TYR A 292 41.47 13.94 16.67
C TYR A 292 42.62 13.58 17.60
N VAL A 293 43.52 12.68 17.20
CA VAL A 293 44.76 12.39 17.94
C VAL A 293 45.67 13.61 17.98
N TYR A 294 45.90 14.30 16.86
CA TYR A 294 46.74 15.50 16.83
C TYR A 294 46.16 16.66 17.65
N SER A 295 44.84 16.79 17.71
CA SER A 295 44.17 17.87 18.44
C SER A 295 43.91 17.58 19.92
N GLY A 296 44.14 16.34 20.38
CA GLY A 296 43.88 15.91 21.76
C GLY A 296 42.42 16.04 22.20
N LYS A 297 41.49 16.11 21.24
CA LYS A 297 40.05 16.29 21.51
C LYS A 297 39.37 14.94 21.76
N PRO A 298 38.35 14.88 22.62
CA PRO A 298 37.52 13.70 22.76
C PRO A 298 36.71 13.45 21.48
N SER A 299 36.16 12.24 21.35
CA SER A 299 35.28 11.88 20.23
C SER A 299 34.09 12.83 20.16
N PRO A 300 33.68 13.28 18.97
CA PRO A 300 32.50 14.13 18.82
C PRO A 300 31.19 13.35 19.06
N ILE A 301 31.24 12.01 19.01
CA ILE A 301 30.09 11.13 19.25
C ILE A 301 30.34 10.32 20.54
N GLN A 302 29.42 10.44 21.49
CA GLN A 302 29.61 9.98 22.87
C GLN A 302 29.94 8.49 23.02
N ASP A 303 29.33 7.64 22.20
CA ASP A 303 29.44 6.17 22.26
C ASP A 303 30.42 5.59 21.25
N VAL A 304 31.31 6.42 20.68
CA VAL A 304 32.33 6.01 19.71
C VAL A 304 33.71 6.36 20.26
N ALA A 305 34.55 5.35 20.45
CA ALA A 305 35.92 5.53 20.94
C ALA A 305 36.87 5.93 19.79
N ILE A 306 37.78 6.88 20.04
CA ILE A 306 38.74 7.39 19.03
C ILE A 306 39.73 6.30 18.59
N ASP A 307 40.12 5.43 19.50
CA ASP A 307 41.06 4.33 19.27
C ASP A 307 40.39 3.08 18.66
N GLY A 308 39.08 3.16 18.38
CA GLY A 308 38.34 2.07 17.75
C GLY A 308 38.61 1.97 16.25
N VAL A 309 38.70 0.73 15.73
CA VAL A 309 38.88 0.42 14.30
C VAL A 309 37.81 1.05 13.40
N PHE A 310 36.63 1.33 13.96
CA PHE A 310 35.49 1.91 13.24
C PHE A 310 35.39 3.43 13.33
N PHE A 311 36.28 4.11 14.07
CA PHE A 311 36.15 5.53 14.38
C PHE A 311 36.01 6.39 13.12
N ASP A 312 37.00 6.32 12.22
CA ASP A 312 37.01 7.12 10.98
C ASP A 312 35.76 6.89 10.13
N ALA A 313 35.39 5.63 9.94
CA ALA A 313 34.22 5.28 9.14
C ALA A 313 32.91 5.80 9.76
N ILE A 314 32.78 5.74 11.09
CA ILE A 314 31.60 6.26 11.79
C ILE A 314 31.55 7.79 11.69
N ILE A 315 32.66 8.50 11.91
CA ILE A 315 32.69 9.96 11.78
C ILE A 315 32.38 10.37 10.34
N GLY A 316 33.06 9.77 9.35
CA GLY A 316 32.87 10.10 7.94
C GLY A 316 31.45 9.86 7.46
N THR A 317 30.86 8.71 7.78
CA THR A 317 29.47 8.43 7.36
C THR A 317 28.42 9.28 8.06
N VAL A 318 28.69 9.80 9.26
CA VAL A 318 27.81 10.75 9.95
C VAL A 318 27.97 12.17 9.38
N GLU A 319 29.21 12.61 9.11
CA GLU A 319 29.49 13.92 8.53
C GLU A 319 28.88 14.08 7.14
N GLU A 320 28.95 13.03 6.31
CA GLU A 320 28.38 12.98 4.96
C GLU A 320 26.86 12.71 4.94
N ASP A 321 26.18 12.74 6.10
CA ASP A 321 24.74 12.42 6.26
C ASP A 321 24.33 11.04 5.67
N ILE A 322 25.25 10.08 5.61
CA ILE A 322 24.97 8.73 5.10
C ILE A 322 24.23 7.92 6.17
N ILE A 323 24.83 7.78 7.35
CA ILE A 323 24.24 7.05 8.49
C ILE A 323 23.86 8.06 9.58
N PRO A 324 22.56 8.27 9.86
CA PRO A 324 22.13 9.26 10.83
C PRO A 324 22.39 8.80 12.28
N LEU A 325 22.64 9.76 13.18
CA LEU A 325 22.67 9.51 14.63
C LEU A 325 21.27 9.22 15.17
N ILE A 326 21.19 8.32 16.14
CA ILE A 326 19.98 8.07 16.91
C ILE A 326 19.76 9.25 17.87
N ASP A 327 18.59 9.86 17.78
CA ASP A 327 18.18 11.07 18.51
C ASP A 327 19.17 12.26 18.36
N GLY A 328 19.95 12.26 17.27
CA GLY A 328 20.96 13.29 17.01
C GLY A 328 22.16 13.27 17.96
N ARG A 329 22.36 12.20 18.74
CA ARG A 329 23.40 12.14 19.78
C ARG A 329 24.27 10.89 19.75
N LEU A 330 23.68 9.72 19.58
CA LEU A 330 24.38 8.43 19.70
C LEU A 330 24.46 7.75 18.35
N PHE A 331 25.58 7.08 18.07
CA PHE A 331 25.69 6.26 16.86
C PHE A 331 25.12 4.85 17.06
N VAL A 332 25.25 4.29 18.26
CA VAL A 332 24.90 2.92 18.65
C VAL A 332 25.61 1.88 17.76
N PRO A 333 26.94 1.70 17.90
CA PRO A 333 27.75 0.84 17.03
C PRO A 333 27.25 -0.61 16.91
N ASP A 334 26.76 -1.17 18.01
CA ASP A 334 26.25 -2.56 18.10
C ASP A 334 24.76 -2.71 17.73
N GLY A 335 24.13 -1.61 17.29
CA GLY A 335 22.75 -1.61 16.81
C GLY A 335 22.59 -2.49 15.58
N ASP A 336 21.46 -3.20 15.49
CA ASP A 336 21.13 -4.03 14.33
C ASP A 336 20.82 -3.17 13.10
N VAL A 337 21.12 -3.69 11.91
CA VAL A 337 20.85 -3.03 10.63
C VAL A 337 19.77 -3.82 9.87
N SER A 338 18.68 -3.13 9.49
CA SER A 338 17.67 -3.71 8.61
C SER A 338 18.08 -3.59 7.14
N GLY A 339 17.46 -4.39 6.27
CA GLY A 339 17.78 -4.34 4.84
C GLY A 339 17.43 -3.02 4.20
N LEU A 340 16.33 -2.40 4.65
CA LEU A 340 15.92 -1.09 4.19
C LEU A 340 16.89 0.01 4.62
N ASP A 341 17.30 0.02 5.90
CA ASP A 341 18.24 1.02 6.41
C ASP A 341 19.55 0.99 5.62
N PHE A 342 20.13 -0.21 5.44
CA PHE A 342 21.37 -0.33 4.68
C PHE A 342 21.20 0.09 3.22
N TYR A 343 20.09 -0.27 2.58
CA TYR A 343 19.82 0.12 1.20
C TYR A 343 19.71 1.64 1.04
N GLU A 344 19.01 2.33 1.94
CA GLU A 344 18.93 3.79 1.91
C GLU A 344 20.32 4.44 2.10
N TRP A 345 21.11 3.96 3.06
CA TRP A 345 22.47 4.45 3.28
C TRP A 345 23.38 4.17 2.08
N LEU A 346 23.26 2.99 1.47
CA LEU A 346 23.99 2.61 0.26
C LEU A 346 23.67 3.56 -0.90
N LYS A 347 22.39 3.88 -1.13
CA LYS A 347 22.01 4.81 -2.20
C LYS A 347 22.52 6.24 -1.94
N LYS A 348 22.56 6.68 -0.68
CA LYS A 348 23.21 7.95 -0.32
C LYS A 348 24.71 7.93 -0.61
N ALA A 349 25.42 6.90 -0.15
CA ALA A 349 26.86 6.76 -0.37
C ALA A 349 27.24 6.67 -1.85
N ASP A 350 26.50 5.88 -2.64
CA ASP A 350 26.70 5.71 -4.09
C ASP A 350 26.47 7.02 -4.86
N ALA A 351 25.61 7.92 -4.37
CA ALA A 351 25.37 9.23 -4.98
C ALA A 351 26.47 10.27 -4.68
N LEU A 352 27.30 10.05 -3.66
CA LEU A 352 28.40 10.94 -3.26
C LEU A 352 29.76 10.54 -3.86
N ARG A 353 29.85 9.33 -4.41
CA ARG A 353 31.03 8.80 -5.10
C ARG A 353 31.15 9.34 -6.51
#